data_AF-A0A2C9LS68-F1
#
_entry.id   AF-A0A2C9LS68-F1
#
_cell.length_a   1.000
_cell.length_b   1.000
_cell.length_c   1.000
_cell.angle_alpha   90.00
_cell.angle_beta   90.00
_cell.angle_gamma   90.00
#
_symmetry.space_group_name_H-M   'P 1'
#
loop_
_entity.id
_entity.type
_entity.pdbx_description
1 polymer ?
#
loop_
_entity_poly.entity_id
_entity_poly.type
_entity_poly.pdbx_seq_one_letter_code
_entity_poly.pdbx_strand_id
1 'polypeptide(L)'
;MIFLQVLLILPAMSVSGIPTWYKEARQAFIDEEKAMRVGAKLVLNANEELVNTFLMKLKNETIQQSIWTTTPYPPSVSFFKSKPWIDNSTLFQVIKRMPKGGGLHLHDTALASLDWVVKSLTYTPNLYTKVIDGRYPQRRYKIADTLPGSDWQSVSELRNSFNDSAEFDK
;
A
#
# COMPACT_ATOMS: atom_id res chain seq x y z
N MET A 1 50.90 -67.65 -1.61
CA MET A 1 50.00 -66.91 -2.51
C MET A 1 48.55 -67.31 -2.23
N ILE A 2 47.79 -66.51 -1.49
CA ILE A 2 46.33 -66.39 -1.63
C ILE A 2 46.00 -64.93 -1.27
N PHE A 3 45.67 -64.11 -2.27
CA PHE A 3 45.18 -62.74 -2.05
C PHE A 3 43.67 -62.80 -1.82
N LEU A 4 43.23 -62.42 -0.62
CA LEU A 4 41.81 -62.30 -0.27
C LEU A 4 41.29 -60.96 -0.82
N GLN A 5 40.57 -60.98 -1.94
CA GLN A 5 39.89 -59.80 -2.46
C GLN A 5 38.57 -59.60 -1.69
N VAL A 6 38.52 -58.54 -0.87
CA VAL A 6 37.29 -58.07 -0.24
C VAL A 6 36.52 -57.25 -1.28
N LEU A 7 35.42 -57.82 -1.80
CA LEU A 7 34.53 -57.15 -2.73
C LEU A 7 33.63 -56.17 -1.94
N LEU A 8 33.93 -54.88 -2.01
CA LEU A 8 33.08 -53.81 -1.47
C LEU A 8 31.85 -53.64 -2.38
N ILE A 9 30.73 -54.25 -2.00
CA ILE A 9 29.43 -54.01 -2.62
C ILE A 9 28.90 -52.68 -2.05
N LEU A 10 29.07 -51.59 -2.79
CA LEU A 10 28.36 -50.34 -2.54
C LEU A 10 26.88 -50.56 -2.90
N PRO A 11 25.92 -50.54 -1.95
CA PRO A 11 24.52 -50.54 -2.30
C PRO A 11 24.24 -49.26 -3.07
N ALA A 12 23.88 -49.41 -4.35
CA ALA A 12 23.32 -48.31 -5.13
C ALA A 12 21.97 -47.96 -4.49
N MET A 13 21.98 -46.99 -3.56
CA MET A 13 20.75 -46.34 -3.10
C MET A 13 20.17 -45.62 -4.31
N SER A 14 19.23 -46.29 -4.99
CA SER A 14 18.40 -45.63 -5.97
C SER A 14 17.52 -44.66 -5.19
N VAL A 15 17.76 -43.35 -5.37
CA VAL A 15 16.77 -42.35 -4.99
C VAL A 15 15.57 -42.61 -5.89
N SER A 16 14.56 -43.31 -5.38
CA SER A 16 13.28 -43.40 -6.07
C SER A 16 12.78 -41.98 -6.25
N GLY A 17 12.67 -41.52 -7.50
CA GLY A 17 12.12 -40.21 -7.80
C GLY A 17 10.72 -40.05 -7.17
N ILE A 18 10.31 -38.80 -6.93
CA ILE A 18 9.00 -38.49 -6.35
C ILE A 18 7.90 -39.23 -7.14
N PRO A 19 7.06 -40.06 -6.50
CA PRO A 19 6.04 -40.84 -7.19
C PRO A 19 5.06 -39.99 -7.99
N THR A 20 4.59 -40.50 -9.13
CA THR A 20 3.63 -39.78 -10.00
C THR A 20 2.34 -39.43 -9.26
N TRP A 21 1.78 -40.36 -8.47
CA TRP A 21 0.57 -40.12 -7.68
C TRP A 21 0.71 -38.91 -6.74
N TYR A 22 1.90 -38.70 -6.19
CA TYR A 22 2.16 -37.56 -5.31
C TYR A 22 2.19 -36.25 -6.09
N LYS A 23 2.83 -36.25 -7.27
CA LYS A 23 2.87 -35.06 -8.15
C LYS A 23 1.47 -34.67 -8.61
N GLU A 24 0.65 -35.65 -8.97
CA GLU A 24 -0.75 -35.47 -9.36
C GLU A 24 -1.58 -34.93 -8.19
N ALA A 25 -1.49 -35.55 -7.01
CA ALA A 25 -2.19 -35.08 -5.81
C ALA A 25 -1.78 -33.65 -5.44
N ARG A 26 -0.48 -33.34 -5.46
CA ARG A 26 0.03 -31.99 -5.21
C ARG A 26 -0.49 -30.98 -6.24
N GLN A 27 -0.52 -31.35 -7.51
CA GLN A 27 -1.03 -30.48 -8.58
C GLN A 27 -2.53 -30.24 -8.42
N ALA A 28 -3.30 -31.29 -8.10
CA ALA A 28 -4.73 -31.19 -7.83
C ALA A 28 -5.02 -30.21 -6.67
N PHE A 29 -4.28 -30.29 -5.56
CA PHE A 29 -4.42 -29.33 -4.46
C PHE A 29 -4.09 -27.89 -4.87
N ILE A 30 -3.02 -27.68 -5.65
CA ILE A 30 -2.66 -26.34 -6.14
C ILE A 30 -3.75 -25.77 -7.05
N ASP A 31 -4.34 -26.60 -7.90
CA ASP A 31 -5.37 -26.16 -8.85
C ASP A 31 -6.70 -25.91 -8.13
N GLU A 32 -7.04 -26.70 -7.11
CA GLU A 32 -8.16 -26.44 -6.21
C GLU A 32 -7.98 -25.10 -5.48
N GLU A 33 -6.82 -24.85 -4.86
CA GLU A 33 -6.53 -23.57 -4.19
C GLU A 33 -6.63 -22.38 -5.15
N LYS A 34 -6.13 -22.52 -6.38
CA LYS A 34 -6.24 -21.46 -7.40
C LYS A 34 -7.70 -21.20 -7.75
N ALA A 35 -8.51 -22.24 -7.91
CA ALA A 35 -9.93 -22.13 -8.27
C ALA A 35 -10.78 -21.47 -7.17
N MET A 36 -10.35 -21.53 -5.90
CA MET A 36 -11.02 -20.91 -4.76
C MET A 36 -10.73 -19.41 -4.59
N ARG A 37 -9.72 -18.86 -5.27
CA ARG A 37 -9.33 -17.45 -5.09
C ARG A 37 -10.36 -16.49 -5.68
N VAL A 38 -10.42 -15.29 -5.10
CA VAL A 38 -11.24 -14.20 -5.63
C VAL A 38 -10.86 -13.94 -7.08
N GLY A 39 -11.87 -13.95 -7.98
CA GLY A 39 -11.68 -13.72 -9.41
C GLY A 39 -11.15 -14.91 -10.22
N ALA A 40 -10.97 -16.10 -9.62
CA ALA A 40 -10.38 -17.26 -10.32
C ALA A 40 -11.16 -17.76 -11.54
N LYS A 41 -12.47 -17.51 -11.58
CA LYS A 41 -13.35 -17.90 -12.70
C LYS A 41 -13.42 -16.85 -13.82
N LEU A 42 -12.71 -15.72 -13.68
CA LEU A 42 -12.63 -14.72 -14.75
C LEU A 42 -11.76 -15.26 -15.89
N VAL A 43 -12.30 -15.25 -17.10
CA VAL A 43 -11.57 -15.62 -18.31
C VAL A 43 -10.95 -14.37 -18.88
N LEU A 44 -9.62 -14.33 -18.94
CA LEU A 44 -8.88 -13.21 -19.50
C LEU A 44 -8.79 -13.32 -21.02
N ASN A 45 -8.89 -12.19 -21.71
CA ASN A 45 -8.54 -12.11 -23.14
C ASN A 45 -7.03 -11.89 -23.34
N ALA A 46 -6.56 -11.95 -24.57
CA ALA A 46 -5.12 -11.83 -24.89
C ALA A 46 -4.45 -10.55 -24.38
N ASN A 47 -5.16 -9.41 -24.40
CA ASN A 47 -4.62 -8.15 -23.88
C ASN A 47 -4.56 -8.16 -22.35
N GLU A 48 -5.55 -8.74 -21.70
CA GLU A 48 -5.58 -8.89 -20.24
C GLU A 48 -4.51 -9.86 -19.77
N GLU A 49 -4.25 -10.95 -20.48
CA GLU A 49 -3.16 -11.89 -20.20
C GLU A 49 -1.78 -11.23 -20.30
N LEU A 50 -1.58 -10.38 -21.32
CA LEU A 50 -0.35 -9.60 -21.48
C LEU A 50 -0.11 -8.68 -20.28
N VAL A 51 -1.14 -7.91 -19.90
CA VAL A 51 -1.07 -7.00 -18.74
C VAL A 51 -0.90 -7.78 -17.43
N ASN A 52 -1.61 -8.90 -17.26
CA ASN A 52 -1.47 -9.78 -16.09
C ASN A 52 -0.05 -10.33 -15.96
N THR A 53 0.57 -10.76 -17.07
CA THR A 53 1.95 -11.25 -17.09
C THR A 53 2.92 -10.17 -16.62
N PHE A 54 2.76 -8.95 -17.12
CA PHE A 54 3.57 -7.81 -16.70
C PHE A 54 3.36 -7.45 -15.22
N LEU A 55 2.10 -7.40 -14.77
CA LEU A 55 1.76 -7.08 -13.38
C LEU A 55 2.30 -8.13 -12.39
N MET A 56 2.16 -9.42 -12.74
CA MET A 56 2.67 -10.54 -11.94
C MET A 56 4.20 -10.55 -11.88
N LYS A 57 4.88 -10.17 -12.97
CA LYS A 57 6.34 -9.97 -12.96
C LYS A 57 6.74 -8.90 -11.94
N LEU A 58 6.15 -7.70 -12.00
CA LEU A 58 6.45 -6.61 -11.06
C LEU A 58 6.17 -7.00 -9.59
N LYS A 59 5.05 -7.69 -9.36
CA LYS A 59 4.69 -8.22 -8.03
C LYS A 59 5.75 -9.20 -7.53
N ASN A 60 6.12 -10.18 -8.35
CA ASN A 60 7.10 -11.19 -7.97
C ASN A 60 8.48 -10.56 -7.74
N GLU A 61 8.93 -9.66 -8.60
CA GLU A 61 10.18 -8.91 -8.39
C GLU A 61 10.19 -8.18 -7.04
N THR A 62 9.10 -7.49 -6.70
CA THR A 62 8.97 -6.79 -5.41
C THR A 62 9.09 -7.75 -4.22
N ILE A 63 8.46 -8.93 -4.30
CA ILE A 63 8.52 -9.95 -3.24
C ILE A 63 9.91 -10.57 -3.16
N GLN A 64 10.46 -11.00 -4.29
CA GLN A 64 11.75 -11.68 -4.37
C GLN A 64 12.88 -10.75 -3.93
N GLN A 65 12.84 -9.47 -4.28
CA GLN A 65 13.83 -8.50 -3.82
C GLN A 65 13.88 -8.44 -2.29
N SER A 66 12.74 -8.51 -1.61
CA SER A 66 12.73 -8.55 -0.13
C SER A 66 13.16 -9.90 0.45
N ILE A 67 12.98 -11.00 -0.25
CA ILE A 67 13.40 -12.33 0.22
C ILE A 67 14.92 -12.50 0.10
N TRP A 68 15.50 -12.08 -1.02
CA TRP A 68 16.91 -12.33 -1.34
C TRP A 68 17.85 -11.18 -0.96
N THR A 69 17.33 -10.04 -0.52
CA THR A 69 18.13 -8.86 -0.12
C THR A 69 17.61 -8.26 1.18
N THR A 70 18.28 -7.21 1.68
CA THR A 70 17.84 -6.43 2.84
C THR A 70 16.80 -5.36 2.48
N THR A 71 16.34 -5.30 1.23
CA THR A 71 15.31 -4.35 0.79
C THR A 71 14.01 -4.64 1.54
N PRO A 72 13.44 -3.67 2.28
CA PRO A 72 12.19 -3.91 3.01
C PRO A 72 11.01 -4.15 2.08
N TYR A 73 10.16 -5.12 2.41
CA TYR A 73 8.86 -5.30 1.75
C TYR A 73 7.90 -4.19 2.20
N PRO A 74 7.43 -3.29 1.32
CA PRO A 74 6.64 -2.13 1.75
C PRO A 74 5.39 -2.47 2.58
N PRO A 75 4.63 -3.55 2.28
CA PRO A 75 3.49 -3.96 3.10
C PRO A 75 3.82 -4.44 4.53
N SER A 76 5.07 -4.82 4.82
CA SER A 76 5.48 -5.21 6.18
C SER A 76 6.05 -4.05 7.01
N VAL A 77 6.09 -2.84 6.45
CA VAL A 77 6.61 -1.64 7.10
C VAL A 77 5.47 -0.65 7.33
N SER A 78 5.50 0.08 8.45
CA SER A 78 4.53 1.14 8.75
C SER A 78 4.34 2.06 7.55
N PHE A 79 3.07 2.32 7.20
CA PHE A 79 2.69 3.09 6.01
C PHE A 79 3.37 4.46 5.94
N PHE A 80 3.55 5.16 7.07
CA PHE A 80 4.21 6.47 7.08
C PHE A 80 5.66 6.40 6.57
N LYS A 81 6.34 5.28 6.77
CA LYS A 81 7.71 5.06 6.28
C LYS A 81 7.74 4.48 4.87
N SER A 82 6.81 3.58 4.54
CA SER A 82 6.81 2.87 3.26
C SER A 82 6.08 3.60 2.14
N LYS A 83 5.26 4.62 2.44
CA LYS A 83 4.52 5.40 1.44
C LYS A 83 5.40 5.94 0.30
N PRO A 84 6.58 6.56 0.53
CA PRO A 84 7.42 7.03 -0.56
C PRO A 84 7.90 5.91 -1.49
N TRP A 85 8.13 4.71 -0.96
CA TRP A 85 8.52 3.53 -1.76
C TRP A 85 7.36 3.02 -2.60
N ILE A 86 6.15 2.99 -2.01
CA ILE A 86 4.93 2.61 -2.72
C ILE A 86 4.65 3.59 -3.86
N ASP A 87 4.65 4.90 -3.57
CA ASP A 87 4.40 5.96 -4.55
C ASP A 87 5.35 5.89 -5.75
N ASN A 88 6.63 5.55 -5.52
CA ASN A 88 7.65 5.46 -6.55
C ASN A 88 7.68 4.10 -7.29
N SER A 89 6.90 3.10 -6.87
CA SER A 89 6.92 1.78 -7.49
C SER A 89 6.13 1.73 -8.79
N THR A 90 6.68 1.09 -9.83
CA THR A 90 5.96 0.84 -11.09
C THR A 90 4.66 0.07 -10.86
N LEU A 91 4.67 -0.88 -9.91
CA LEU A 91 3.50 -1.65 -9.50
C LEU A 91 2.34 -0.73 -9.05
N PHE A 92 2.61 0.21 -8.15
CA PHE A 92 1.60 1.16 -7.70
C PHE A 92 1.13 2.09 -8.82
N GLN A 93 2.03 2.52 -9.72
CA GLN A 93 1.66 3.35 -10.86
C GLN A 93 0.70 2.64 -11.84
N VAL A 94 0.78 1.31 -11.96
CA VAL A 94 -0.22 0.52 -12.71
C VAL A 94 -1.54 0.47 -11.94
N ILE A 95 -1.51 0.10 -10.66
CA ILE A 95 -2.72 0.00 -9.81
C ILE A 95 -3.46 1.35 -9.70
N LYS A 96 -2.73 2.47 -9.67
CA LYS A 96 -3.28 3.82 -9.64
C LYS A 96 -4.16 4.10 -10.85
N ARG A 97 -3.75 3.64 -12.04
CA ARG A 97 -4.46 3.81 -13.32
C ARG A 97 -5.66 2.87 -13.50
N MET A 98 -5.77 1.81 -12.69
CA MET A 98 -6.90 0.88 -12.80
C MET A 98 -8.22 1.56 -12.40
N PRO A 99 -9.33 1.32 -13.14
CA PRO A 99 -10.66 1.70 -12.72
C PRO A 99 -11.11 0.82 -11.55
N LYS A 100 -11.10 1.37 -10.32
CA LYS A 100 -11.32 0.63 -9.07
C LYS A 100 -12.80 0.45 -8.69
N GLY A 101 -13.73 0.94 -9.52
CA GLY A 101 -15.15 0.97 -9.17
C GLY A 101 -15.48 2.07 -8.17
N GLY A 102 -16.20 1.74 -7.09
CA GLY A 102 -16.67 2.69 -6.08
C GLY A 102 -15.97 2.58 -4.72
N GLY A 103 -15.89 3.69 -3.99
CA GLY A 103 -15.42 3.72 -2.60
C GLY A 103 -16.58 3.46 -1.63
N LEU A 104 -16.71 2.23 -1.15
CA LEU A 104 -17.87 1.78 -0.36
C LEU A 104 -17.71 1.92 1.16
N HIS A 105 -16.52 2.28 1.64
CA HIS A 105 -16.24 2.48 3.06
C HIS A 105 -15.37 3.72 3.24
N LEU A 106 -16.01 4.84 3.56
CA LEU A 106 -15.38 6.16 3.68
C LEU A 106 -16.05 6.96 4.80
N HIS A 107 -15.30 7.87 5.40
CA HIS A 107 -15.81 8.87 6.33
C HIS A 107 -15.71 10.26 5.69
N ASP A 108 -16.79 11.03 5.74
CA ASP A 108 -16.96 12.34 5.10
C ASP A 108 -15.80 13.31 5.35
N THR A 109 -15.37 13.42 6.61
CA THR A 109 -14.29 14.32 7.07
C THR A 109 -12.89 13.92 6.62
N ALA A 110 -12.69 12.69 6.13
CA ALA A 110 -11.38 12.15 5.74
C ALA A 110 -11.23 11.98 4.21
N LEU A 111 -12.16 12.52 3.41
CA LEU A 111 -12.14 12.39 1.95
C LEU A 111 -11.14 13.33 1.27
N ALA A 112 -10.96 14.53 1.81
CA ALA A 112 -10.08 15.54 1.25
C ALA A 112 -8.65 15.41 1.79
N SER A 113 -7.65 15.73 0.97
CA SER A 113 -6.27 15.80 1.44
C SER A 113 -6.11 16.97 2.42
N LEU A 114 -5.30 16.78 3.47
CA LEU A 114 -4.99 17.85 4.42
C LEU A 114 -4.29 19.03 3.70
N ASP A 115 -3.44 18.75 2.71
CA ASP A 115 -2.84 19.78 1.85
C ASP A 115 -3.90 20.69 1.21
N TRP A 116 -4.99 20.12 0.69
CA TRP A 116 -6.07 20.90 0.09
C TRP A 116 -6.86 21.66 1.17
N VAL A 117 -7.12 21.04 2.31
CA VAL A 117 -7.81 21.69 3.45
C VAL A 117 -7.02 22.94 3.88
N VAL A 118 -5.71 22.81 4.10
CA VAL A 118 -4.87 23.95 4.50
C VAL A 118 -4.77 24.97 3.38
N LYS A 119 -4.30 24.59 2.19
CA LYS A 119 -4.00 25.55 1.12
C LYS A 119 -5.22 26.15 0.44
N SER A 120 -6.41 25.56 0.61
CA SER A 120 -7.64 26.04 -0.03
C SER A 120 -8.68 26.48 1.00
N LEU A 121 -9.12 25.58 1.89
CA LEU A 121 -10.21 25.92 2.81
C LEU A 121 -9.81 27.02 3.78
N THR A 122 -8.58 26.99 4.32
CA THR A 122 -8.12 28.02 5.27
C THR A 122 -7.80 29.38 4.63
N TYR A 123 -7.89 29.48 3.30
CA TYR A 123 -7.76 30.71 2.53
C TYR A 123 -9.12 31.28 2.09
N THR A 124 -10.22 30.64 2.48
CA THR A 124 -11.57 31.14 2.20
C THR A 124 -11.77 32.52 2.88
N PRO A 125 -12.30 33.52 2.16
CA PRO A 125 -12.62 34.83 2.76
C PRO A 125 -13.55 34.68 3.97
N ASN A 126 -13.40 35.59 4.92
CA ASN A 126 -14.19 35.65 6.16
C ASN A 126 -14.20 34.33 6.97
N LEU A 127 -13.08 33.59 6.92
CA LEU A 127 -12.85 32.47 7.80
C LEU A 127 -12.24 32.95 9.12
N TYR A 128 -12.91 32.60 10.21
CA TYR A 128 -12.47 32.91 11.56
C TYR A 128 -12.08 31.63 12.29
N THR A 129 -11.13 31.75 13.22
CA THR A 129 -10.69 30.66 14.08
C THR A 129 -10.69 31.06 15.55
N LYS A 130 -10.84 30.08 16.44
CA LYS A 130 -10.53 30.24 17.85
C LYS A 130 -9.97 28.95 18.44
N VAL A 131 -9.15 29.11 19.47
CA VAL A 131 -8.68 27.99 20.29
C VAL A 131 -9.71 27.76 21.40
N ILE A 132 -10.02 26.50 21.65
CA ILE A 132 -10.86 26.07 22.76
C ILE A 132 -9.95 25.35 23.72
N ASP A 133 -9.74 26.00 24.85
CA ASP A 133 -8.93 25.46 25.92
C ASP A 133 -9.59 24.23 26.55
N GLY A 134 -8.75 23.31 26.99
CA GLY A 134 -9.16 22.05 27.58
C GLY A 134 -7.97 21.11 27.71
N ARG A 135 -8.21 19.89 28.19
CA ARG A 135 -7.17 18.86 28.29
C ARG A 135 -6.47 18.59 26.96
N TYR A 136 -7.21 18.73 25.86
CA TYR A 136 -6.73 18.69 24.49
C TYR A 136 -7.22 19.94 23.78
N PRO A 137 -6.37 20.98 23.64
CA PRO A 137 -6.74 22.20 22.94
C PRO A 137 -7.24 21.89 21.53
N GLN A 138 -8.40 22.43 21.17
CA GLN A 138 -8.98 22.26 19.84
C GLN A 138 -9.07 23.60 19.12
N ARG A 139 -8.90 23.60 17.81
CA ARG A 139 -9.12 24.78 16.98
C ARG A 139 -10.45 24.65 16.25
N ARG A 140 -11.35 25.62 16.47
CA ARG A 140 -12.59 25.72 15.69
C ARG A 140 -12.41 26.72 14.56
N TYR A 141 -13.17 26.48 13.49
CA TYR A 141 -13.24 27.35 12.32
C TYR A 141 -14.71 27.69 12.04
N LYS A 142 -14.97 28.92 11.60
CA LYS A 142 -16.31 29.38 11.22
C LYS A 142 -16.21 30.39 10.09
N ILE A 143 -16.99 30.19 9.04
CA ILE A 143 -17.23 31.20 8.00
C ILE A 143 -18.41 32.06 8.47
N ALA A 144 -18.26 33.38 8.44
CA ALA A 144 -19.31 34.33 8.79
C ALA A 144 -19.05 35.67 8.10
N ASP A 145 -20.07 36.48 7.80
CA ASP A 145 -19.84 37.80 7.16
C ASP A 145 -19.23 38.83 8.12
N THR A 146 -19.39 38.60 9.42
CA THR A 146 -18.88 39.46 10.49
C THR A 146 -18.20 38.63 11.57
N LEU A 147 -17.36 39.29 12.38
CA LEU A 147 -16.66 38.65 13.50
C LEU A 147 -17.67 37.91 14.42
N PRO A 148 -17.55 36.57 14.60
CA PRO A 148 -18.56 35.79 15.33
C PRO A 148 -18.60 36.03 16.85
N GLY A 149 -17.58 36.66 17.41
CA GLY A 149 -17.43 36.93 18.83
C GLY A 149 -16.03 37.48 19.13
N SER A 150 -15.85 38.10 20.30
CA SER A 150 -14.56 38.71 20.69
C SER A 150 -13.42 37.70 20.89
N ASP A 151 -13.75 36.42 21.05
CA ASP A 151 -12.81 35.30 21.18
C ASP A 151 -12.40 34.68 19.83
N TRP A 152 -12.91 35.20 18.73
CA TRP A 152 -12.56 34.78 17.36
C TRP A 152 -11.54 35.73 16.75
N GLN A 153 -10.72 35.19 15.84
CA GLN A 153 -9.76 35.97 15.06
C GLN A 153 -9.86 35.57 13.58
N SER A 154 -9.62 36.51 12.68
CA SER A 154 -9.56 36.21 11.24
C SER A 154 -8.35 35.31 10.95
N VAL A 155 -8.55 34.25 10.16
CA VAL A 155 -7.46 33.36 9.74
C VAL A 155 -6.49 34.08 8.82
N SER A 156 -6.96 34.99 7.97
CA SER A 156 -6.09 35.77 7.08
C SER A 156 -5.20 36.75 7.86
N GLU A 157 -5.77 37.45 8.84
CA GLU A 157 -5.03 38.37 9.70
C GLU A 157 -4.03 37.62 10.58
N LEU A 158 -4.46 36.49 11.17
CA LEU A 158 -3.59 35.63 11.96
C LEU A 158 -2.40 35.17 11.11
N ARG A 159 -2.63 34.66 9.89
CA ARG A 159 -1.55 34.24 9.00
C ARG A 159 -0.59 35.40 8.67
N ASN A 160 -1.13 36.58 8.38
CA ASN A 160 -0.33 37.77 8.06
C ASN A 160 0.46 38.34 9.26
N SER A 161 0.10 37.96 10.49
CA SER A 161 0.86 38.33 11.68
C SER A 161 2.16 37.53 11.86
N PHE A 162 2.32 36.42 11.14
CA PHE A 162 3.55 35.64 11.12
C PHE A 162 4.52 36.17 10.06
N ASN A 163 5.82 36.10 10.35
CA ASN A 163 6.87 36.51 9.41
C ASN A 163 6.89 35.70 8.11
N ASP A 164 6.49 34.42 8.19
CA ASP A 164 6.39 33.51 7.04
C ASP A 164 5.03 32.79 7.06
N SER A 165 4.16 33.19 6.14
CA SER A 165 2.84 32.58 5.96
C SER A 165 2.90 31.11 5.53
N ALA A 166 3.96 30.69 4.83
CA ALA A 166 4.14 29.32 4.42
C ALA A 166 4.60 28.43 5.58
N GLU A 167 5.34 29.00 6.55
CA GLU A 167 5.70 28.29 7.78
C GLU A 167 4.50 28.15 8.71
N PHE A 168 3.62 29.15 8.75
CA PHE A 168 2.35 29.05 9.50
C PHE A 168 1.44 27.92 9.00
N ASP A 169 1.46 27.63 7.70
CA ASP A 169 0.62 26.60 7.08
C ASP A 169 1.22 25.17 7.17
N LYS A 170 2.44 24.99 7.69
CA LYS A 170 3.06 23.65 7.88
C LYS A 170 2.69 23.01 9.21
#